data_AF-A0AA39SBJ9-F1
#
_entry.id   AF-A0AA39SBJ9-F1
#
_cell.length_a   1.000
_cell.length_b   1.000
_cell.length_c   1.000
_cell.angle_alpha   90.00
_cell.angle_beta   90.00
_cell.angle_gamma   90.00
#
_symmetry.space_group_name_H-M   'P 1'
#
loop_
_entity.id
_entity.type
_entity.pdbx_description
1 polymer ?
#
loop_
_entity_poly.entity_id
_entity_poly.type
_entity_poly.pdbx_seq_one_letter_code
_entity_poly.pdbx_strand_id
1 'polypeptide(L)'
;MALRHIWLLTIFFLLVSDHLAMANNNNQLIASSCQLVFDSIPYCFDYLMGDYFKPSNKCCNHVKKLNMITKHRKGNAQRFCFCIEIMTKGTQPPMIASRIQQLPIRCNTHLSFPISDSMDCSK
;
A
#
# COMPACT_ATOMS: atom_id res chain seq x y z
N MET A 1 -50.60 0.08 -24.31
CA MET A 1 -49.91 1.24 -23.68
C MET A 1 -48.98 0.82 -22.53
N ALA A 2 -49.37 -0.17 -21.70
CA ALA A 2 -48.57 -0.66 -20.57
C ALA A 2 -47.19 -1.25 -20.94
N LEU A 3 -47.07 -2.04 -22.02
CA LEU A 3 -45.78 -2.65 -22.41
C LEU A 3 -44.70 -1.63 -22.80
N ARG A 4 -45.11 -0.48 -23.36
CA ARG A 4 -44.19 0.61 -23.75
C ARG A 4 -43.62 1.32 -22.53
N HIS A 5 -44.42 1.45 -21.47
CA HIS A 5 -43.97 2.00 -20.19
C HIS A 5 -43.04 1.04 -19.44
N ILE A 6 -43.32 -0.26 -19.48
CA ILE A 6 -42.47 -1.28 -18.86
C ILE A 6 -41.08 -1.29 -19.50
N TRP A 7 -41.00 -1.24 -20.84
CA TRP A 7 -39.72 -1.17 -21.57
C TRP A 7 -38.91 0.09 -21.26
N LEU A 8 -39.59 1.24 -21.12
CA LEU A 8 -38.91 2.50 -20.76
C LEU A 8 -38.38 2.47 -19.33
N LEU A 9 -39.13 1.86 -18.40
CA LEU A 9 -38.70 1.69 -17.01
C LEU A 9 -37.53 0.72 -16.89
N THR A 10 -37.50 -0.39 -17.65
CA THR A 10 -36.36 -1.32 -17.66
C THR A 10 -35.11 -0.71 -18.25
N ILE A 11 -35.23 0.06 -19.35
CA ILE A 11 -34.10 0.80 -19.93
C ILE A 11 -33.57 1.84 -18.95
N PHE A 12 -34.46 2.57 -18.28
CA PHE A 12 -34.06 3.55 -17.26
C PHE A 12 -33.34 2.89 -16.08
N PHE A 13 -33.81 1.73 -15.62
CA PHE A 13 -33.13 0.96 -14.57
C PHE A 13 -31.73 0.45 -15.00
N LEU A 14 -31.57 0.02 -16.26
CA LEU A 14 -30.26 -0.40 -16.79
C LEU A 14 -29.29 0.78 -16.89
N LEU A 15 -29.74 1.96 -17.35
CA LEU A 15 -28.90 3.16 -17.45
C LEU A 15 -28.50 3.73 -16.08
N VAL A 16 -29.34 3.59 -15.06
CA VAL A 16 -29.00 4.02 -13.67
C VAL A 16 -27.99 3.07 -13.03
N SER A 17 -27.93 1.81 -13.46
CA SER A 17 -26.99 0.81 -12.96
C SER A 17 -25.53 1.12 -13.32
N ASP A 18 -25.30 1.86 -14.41
CA ASP A 18 -23.96 2.18 -14.91
C ASP A 18 -23.28 3.38 -14.22
N HIS A 19 -23.95 4.09 -13.31
CA HIS A 19 -23.41 5.32 -12.69
C HIS A 19 -22.83 5.17 -11.26
N LEU A 20 -22.78 3.96 -10.70
CA LEU A 20 -22.20 3.73 -9.36
C LEU A 20 -20.75 3.23 -9.40
N ALA A 21 -19.85 3.89 -10.14
CA ALA A 21 -18.41 3.69 -9.99
C ALA A 21 -17.57 4.86 -10.53
N MET A 22 -17.85 6.09 -10.12
CA MET A 22 -16.83 7.14 -10.17
C MET A 22 -16.12 7.22 -8.82
N ALA A 23 -15.39 6.16 -8.47
CA ALA A 23 -14.36 6.26 -7.47
C ALA A 23 -13.30 7.24 -7.99
N ASN A 24 -12.99 8.29 -7.22
CA ASN A 24 -11.85 9.14 -7.46
C ASN A 24 -10.61 8.26 -7.72
N ASN A 25 -10.03 8.35 -8.92
CA ASN A 25 -8.90 7.52 -9.35
C ASN A 25 -7.75 7.51 -8.32
N ASN A 26 -7.56 8.64 -7.61
CA ASN A 26 -6.52 8.79 -6.60
C ASN A 26 -6.81 7.95 -5.36
N ASN A 27 -8.05 7.88 -4.89
CA ASN A 27 -8.41 7.08 -3.71
C ASN A 27 -8.22 5.59 -4.00
N GLN A 28 -8.58 5.14 -5.20
CA GLN A 28 -8.35 3.76 -5.63
C GLN A 28 -6.85 3.43 -5.79
N LEU A 29 -6.05 4.37 -6.30
CA LEU A 29 -4.59 4.21 -6.38
C LEU A 29 -3.92 4.18 -5.00
N ILE A 30 -4.40 4.97 -4.04
CA ILE A 30 -3.91 4.93 -2.65
C ILE A 30 -4.27 3.60 -2.01
N ALA A 31 -5.55 3.18 -2.09
CA ALA A 31 -6.01 1.93 -1.49
C ALA A 31 -5.23 0.72 -2.02
N SER A 32 -5.04 0.63 -3.35
CA SER A 32 -4.23 -0.44 -3.96
C SER A 32 -2.76 -0.39 -3.53
N SER A 33 -2.16 0.80 -3.42
CA SER A 33 -0.79 0.95 -2.90
C SER A 33 -0.67 0.51 -1.45
N CYS A 34 -1.66 0.85 -0.62
CA CYS A 34 -1.69 0.43 0.78
C CYS A 34 -1.87 -1.07 0.90
N GLN A 35 -2.76 -1.68 0.13
CA GLN A 35 -2.90 -3.13 0.12
C GLN A 35 -1.56 -3.83 -0.17
N LEU A 36 -0.79 -3.34 -1.16
CA LEU A 36 0.54 -3.88 -1.43
C LEU A 36 1.49 -3.75 -0.24
N VAL A 37 1.47 -2.63 0.48
CA VAL A 37 2.27 -2.42 1.70
C VAL A 37 1.86 -3.38 2.81
N PHE A 38 0.55 -3.50 3.06
CA PHE A 38 -0.01 -4.35 4.12
C PHE A 38 0.21 -5.84 3.83
N ASP A 39 0.25 -6.25 2.56
CA ASP A 39 0.58 -7.62 2.17
C ASP A 39 2.09 -7.91 2.20
N SER A 40 2.94 -6.89 2.36
CA SER A 40 4.38 -6.99 2.17
C SER A 40 5.19 -6.77 3.45
N ILE A 41 4.98 -5.63 4.12
CA ILE A 41 5.78 -5.22 5.29
C ILE A 41 5.64 -6.16 6.51
N PRO A 42 4.50 -6.83 6.78
CA PRO A 42 4.42 -7.70 7.96
C PRO A 42 5.46 -8.82 7.97
N TYR A 43 5.92 -9.29 6.80
CA TYR A 43 6.98 -10.31 6.73
C TYR A 43 8.32 -9.84 7.28
N CYS A 44 8.49 -8.54 7.48
CA CYS A 44 9.69 -7.92 8.02
C CYS A 44 9.61 -7.62 9.53
N PHE A 45 8.42 -7.71 10.15
CA PHE A 45 8.21 -7.30 11.54
C PHE A 45 9.09 -8.07 12.52
N ASP A 46 9.16 -9.39 12.42
CA ASP A 46 10.06 -10.26 13.18
C ASP A 46 11.51 -9.76 13.22
N TYR A 47 12.03 -9.18 12.12
CA TYR A 47 13.36 -8.59 12.09
C TYR A 47 13.38 -7.14 12.61
N LEU A 48 12.39 -6.34 12.24
CA LEU A 48 12.29 -4.92 12.61
C LEU A 48 12.06 -4.74 14.11
N MET A 49 11.36 -5.67 14.75
CA MET A 49 11.05 -5.69 16.18
C MET A 49 12.13 -6.41 17.00
N GLY A 50 13.07 -7.09 16.35
CA GLY A 50 14.23 -7.70 16.99
C GLY A 50 14.06 -9.16 17.41
N ASP A 51 12.96 -9.81 17.04
CA ASP A 51 12.75 -11.26 17.28
C ASP A 51 13.79 -12.11 16.54
N TYR A 52 14.26 -11.64 15.38
CA TYR A 52 15.29 -12.31 14.59
C TYR A 52 16.46 -11.40 14.20
N PHE A 53 17.65 -12.00 14.12
CA PHE A 53 18.88 -11.27 13.77
C PHE A 53 18.98 -10.90 12.29
N LYS A 54 18.25 -11.59 11.40
CA LYS A 54 18.28 -11.38 9.95
C LYS A 54 16.85 -11.30 9.39
N PRO A 55 16.60 -10.47 8.35
CA PRO A 55 15.32 -10.49 7.66
C PRO A 55 15.11 -11.83 6.96
N SER A 56 13.86 -12.28 6.91
CA SER A 56 13.49 -13.46 6.14
C SER A 56 13.68 -13.23 4.63
N ASN A 57 13.89 -14.29 3.86
CA ASN A 57 13.91 -14.19 2.39
C ASN A 57 12.60 -13.58 1.86
N LYS A 58 11.47 -13.91 2.50
CA LYS A 58 10.15 -13.38 2.16
C LYS A 58 10.08 -11.87 2.40
N CYS A 59 10.59 -11.36 3.52
CA CYS A 59 10.73 -9.93 3.76
C CYS A 59 11.53 -9.25 2.64
N CYS A 60 12.74 -9.76 2.36
CA CYS A 60 13.62 -9.12 1.38
C CYS A 60 13.03 -9.11 -0.04
N ASN A 61 12.33 -10.17 -0.44
CA ASN A 61 11.65 -10.24 -1.73
C ASN A 61 10.53 -9.19 -1.83
N HIS A 62 9.72 -9.03 -0.77
CA HIS A 62 8.67 -8.03 -0.74
C HIS A 62 9.20 -6.61 -0.72
N VAL A 63 10.24 -6.32 0.08
CA VAL A 63 10.88 -5.00 0.11
C VAL A 63 11.43 -4.61 -1.26
N LYS A 64 12.11 -5.54 -1.95
CA LYS A 64 12.60 -5.32 -3.32
C LYS A 64 11.46 -5.03 -4.29
N LYS A 65 10.38 -5.82 -4.21
CA LYS A 65 9.18 -5.64 -5.04
C LYS A 65 8.53 -4.28 -4.80
N LEU A 66 8.32 -3.90 -3.54
CA LEU A 66 7.78 -2.58 -3.18
C LEU A 66 8.67 -1.48 -3.74
N ASN A 67 9.98 -1.54 -3.52
CA ASN A 67 10.92 -0.54 -4.01
C ASN A 67 10.87 -0.37 -5.54
N MET A 68 10.77 -1.48 -6.29
CA MET A 68 10.60 -1.44 -7.74
C MET A 68 9.30 -0.73 -8.13
N ILE A 69 8.17 -1.13 -7.53
CA ILE A 69 6.84 -0.55 -7.81
C ILE A 69 6.81 0.94 -7.46
N THR A 70 7.43 1.34 -6.35
CA THR A 70 7.47 2.74 -5.92
C THR A 70 8.20 3.61 -6.94
N LYS A 71 9.27 3.11 -7.59
CA LYS A 71 10.02 3.86 -8.60
C LYS A 71 9.29 4.01 -9.94
N HIS A 72 8.31 3.16 -10.25
CA HIS A 72 7.73 3.09 -11.59
C HIS A 72 6.83 4.26 -11.98
N ARG A 73 6.19 4.98 -11.04
CA ARG A 73 5.26 6.07 -11.36
C ARG A 73 5.38 7.26 -10.41
N LYS A 74 5.24 8.47 -10.97
CA LYS A 74 5.17 9.72 -10.20
C LYS A 74 4.00 9.65 -9.20
N GLY A 75 4.27 10.06 -7.96
CA GLY A 75 3.31 10.00 -6.86
C GLY A 75 3.27 8.67 -6.09
N ASN A 76 3.92 7.60 -6.57
CA ASN A 76 3.97 6.35 -5.80
C ASN A 76 4.78 6.50 -4.52
N ALA A 77 5.90 7.22 -4.52
CA ALA A 77 6.70 7.44 -3.31
C ALA A 77 5.86 8.01 -2.17
N GLN A 78 5.09 9.06 -2.46
CA GLN A 78 4.17 9.68 -1.51
C GLN A 78 3.07 8.71 -1.04
N ARG A 79 2.40 8.00 -1.95
CA ARG A 79 1.34 7.04 -1.59
C ARG A 79 1.88 5.93 -0.69
N PHE A 80 3.00 5.31 -1.07
CA PHE A 80 3.61 4.24 -0.28
C PHE A 80 4.11 4.75 1.07
N CYS A 81 4.68 5.96 1.14
CA CYS A 81 5.03 6.60 2.39
C CYS A 81 3.80 6.68 3.33
N PHE A 82 2.68 7.25 2.88
CA PHE A 82 1.46 7.33 3.70
C PHE A 82 0.99 5.95 4.17
N CYS A 83 0.98 4.97 3.27
CA CYS A 83 0.53 3.62 3.61
C CYS A 83 1.45 2.94 4.64
N ILE A 84 2.76 3.15 4.54
CA ILE A 84 3.73 2.59 5.50
C ILE A 84 3.58 3.28 6.86
N GLU A 85 3.35 4.60 6.89
CA GLU A 85 3.13 5.33 8.15
C GLU A 85 1.94 4.74 8.89
N ILE A 86 0.79 4.63 8.20
CA ILE A 86 -0.44 4.06 8.77
C ILE A 86 -0.21 2.64 9.26
N MET A 87 0.49 1.82 8.48
CA MET A 87 0.74 0.41 8.79
C MET A 87 1.65 0.22 10.00
N THR A 88 2.62 1.11 10.18
CA THR A 88 3.65 0.99 11.24
C THR A 88 3.28 1.75 12.51
N LYS A 89 2.31 2.67 12.44
CA LYS A 89 1.82 3.46 13.56
C LYS A 89 1.28 2.59 14.69
N GLY A 90 1.80 2.80 15.89
CA GLY A 90 1.34 2.08 17.09
C GLY A 90 1.72 0.60 17.12
N THR A 91 2.69 0.18 16.30
CA THR A 91 3.25 -1.18 16.38
C THR A 91 3.83 -1.45 17.77
N GLN A 92 3.49 -2.62 18.32
CA GLN A 92 3.94 -3.06 19.64
C GLN A 92 4.49 -4.50 19.52
N PRO A 93 5.77 -4.75 19.87
CA PRO A 93 6.78 -3.76 20.29
C PRO A 93 7.13 -2.76 19.17
N PRO A 94 7.66 -1.58 19.52
CA PRO A 94 8.08 -0.60 18.53
C PRO A 94 9.22 -1.15 17.66
N MET A 95 9.22 -0.76 16.39
CA MET A 95 10.31 -1.12 15.47
C MET A 95 11.63 -0.46 15.91
N ILE A 96 12.72 -1.21 15.79
CA ILE A 96 14.05 -0.77 16.20
C ILE A 96 14.69 0.04 15.06
N ALA A 97 15.01 1.30 15.31
CA ALA A 97 15.59 2.22 14.32
C ALA A 97 16.85 1.68 13.61
N SER A 98 17.75 1.03 14.35
CA SER A 98 18.97 0.45 13.78
C SER A 98 18.68 -0.75 12.85
N ARG A 99 17.57 -1.48 13.07
CA ARG A 99 17.10 -2.57 12.21
C ARG A 99 16.49 -2.02 10.92
N ILE A 100 15.69 -0.96 11.03
CA ILE A 100 15.14 -0.24 9.87
C ILE A 100 16.27 0.21 8.93
N GLN A 101 17.30 0.86 9.48
CA GLN A 101 18.46 1.33 8.70
C GLN A 101 19.25 0.19 8.07
N GLN A 102 19.37 -0.95 8.76
CA GLN A 102 20.10 -2.12 8.25
C GLN A 102 19.30 -2.95 7.24
N LEU A 103 17.98 -2.88 7.24
CA LEU A 103 17.11 -3.68 6.36
C LEU A 103 17.52 -3.63 4.87
N PRO A 104 17.68 -2.45 4.23
CA PRO A 104 18.10 -2.39 2.83
C PRO A 104 19.45 -3.05 2.58
N ILE A 105 20.41 -2.84 3.50
CA ILE A 105 21.76 -3.41 3.42
C ILE A 105 21.68 -4.95 3.50
N ARG A 106 20.93 -5.47 4.49
CA ARG A 106 20.75 -6.91 4.70
C ARG A 106 20.00 -7.57 3.55
N CYS A 107 19.08 -6.86 2.91
CA CYS A 107 18.35 -7.35 1.75
C CYS A 107 19.06 -7.09 0.41
N ASN A 108 20.24 -6.47 0.41
CA ASN A 108 20.96 -6.05 -0.80
C ASN A 108 20.04 -5.26 -1.76
N THR A 109 19.46 -4.18 -1.24
CA THR A 109 18.59 -3.27 -1.98
C THR A 109 18.71 -1.85 -1.44
N HIS A 110 18.02 -0.90 -2.07
CA HIS A 110 17.82 0.45 -1.57
C HIS A 110 16.33 0.67 -1.29
N LEU A 111 15.98 1.62 -0.45
CA LEU A 111 14.58 2.03 -0.25
C LEU A 111 14.35 3.38 -0.93
N SER A 112 13.28 3.48 -1.71
CA SER A 112 12.82 4.75 -2.31
C SER A 112 11.78 5.46 -1.45
N PHE A 113 11.55 4.95 -0.24
CA PHE A 113 10.58 5.42 0.71
C PHE A 113 11.11 5.16 2.13
N PRO A 114 10.81 6.04 3.10
CA PRO A 114 11.13 5.76 4.50
C PRO A 114 10.23 4.65 5.07
N ILE A 115 10.70 3.99 6.13
CA ILE A 115 9.90 3.08 6.96
C ILE A 115 9.97 3.61 8.38
N SER A 116 8.89 4.19 8.87
CA SER A 116 8.75 4.70 10.23
C SER A 116 7.27 4.95 10.52
N ASP A 117 6.92 4.91 11.79
CA ASP A 117 5.62 5.29 12.34
C ASP A 117 5.36 6.81 12.38
N SER A 118 6.37 7.62 12.00
CA SER A 118 6.26 9.07 11.86
C SER A 118 7.07 9.54 10.64
N MET A 119 6.37 9.90 9.56
CA MET A 119 7.02 10.25 8.29
C MET A 119 6.44 11.52 7.67
N ASP A 120 7.31 12.42 7.21
CA ASP A 120 6.89 13.54 6.36
C ASP A 120 6.73 13.06 4.91
N CYS A 121 5.54 12.57 4.59
CA CYS A 121 5.19 12.07 3.25
C CYS A 121 4.86 13.16 2.23
N SER A 122 5.06 14.45 2.57
CA SER A 122 4.84 15.55 1.64
C SER A 122 6.04 15.83 0.72
N LYS A 123 7.18 15.18 0.97
CA LYS A 123 8.46 15.42 0.32
C LYS A 123 8.98 14.21 -0.45
#